data_AF-A0A328U1F1-F1
#
_entry.id   AF-A0A328U1F1-F1
#
_cell.length_a   1.000
_cell.length_b   1.000
_cell.length_c   1.000
_cell.angle_alpha   90.00
_cell.angle_beta   90.00
_cell.angle_gamma   90.00
#
_symmetry.space_group_name_H-M   'P 1'
#
loop_
_entity.id
_entity.type
_entity.pdbx_description
1 polymer ?
#
loop_
_entity_poly.entity_id
_entity_poly.type
_entity_poly.pdbx_seq_one_letter_code
_entity_poly.pdbx_strand_id
1 'polypeptide(L)'
;MLGLIKKKRQPRTVNTSRGHYFIGQTDALIMEGQKQNAWGGLYNPAESGIAVVIDTFTVSNFSSQFFNVEMWVNPKLTGKGTTSSFLHPADLSLNPLPQPRVNLQYASQITENPIGGVNVMNRIVPPNSTFMSDSGKSGITIPPGGSVAIFLRSPGPFKYESRIVFRWWEDAIEVGGPQ
;
A
#
# COMPACT_ATOMS: atom_id res chain seq x y z
N MET A 1 17.28 -49.34 18.79
CA MET A 1 16.88 -48.37 19.82
C MET A 1 16.71 -47.02 19.12
N LEU A 2 15.47 -46.54 18.99
CA LEU A 2 15.09 -45.38 18.16
C LEU A 2 15.29 -44.08 18.96
N GLY A 3 16.23 -43.22 18.55
CA GLY A 3 16.48 -41.93 19.21
C GLY A 3 15.51 -40.86 18.72
N LEU A 4 14.58 -40.44 19.58
CA LEU A 4 13.63 -39.37 19.30
C LEU A 4 14.34 -38.00 19.40
N ILE A 5 14.69 -37.39 18.27
CA ILE A 5 15.18 -36.00 18.25
C ILE A 5 13.99 -35.07 18.47
N LYS A 6 13.85 -34.54 19.68
CA LYS A 6 12.93 -33.42 19.96
C LYS A 6 13.42 -32.18 19.21
N LYS A 7 12.82 -31.91 18.05
CA LYS A 7 12.96 -30.63 17.35
C LYS A 7 12.44 -29.53 18.27
N LYS A 8 13.33 -28.77 18.92
CA LYS A 8 12.97 -27.52 19.60
C LYS A 8 12.31 -26.63 18.54
N ARG A 9 10.99 -26.41 18.66
CA ARG A 9 10.33 -25.34 17.92
C ARG A 9 10.98 -24.04 18.39
N GLN A 10 11.83 -23.45 17.54
CA GLN A 10 12.20 -22.05 17.69
C GLN A 10 10.88 -21.27 17.73
N PRO A 11 10.65 -20.39 18.72
CA PRO A 11 9.52 -19.48 18.66
C PRO A 11 9.66 -18.69 17.35
N ARG A 12 8.63 -18.77 16.50
CA ARG A 12 8.50 -17.85 15.37
C ARG A 12 8.49 -16.46 15.99
N THR A 13 9.58 -15.72 15.86
CA THR A 13 9.58 -14.27 16.06
C THR A 13 8.53 -13.74 15.10
N VAL A 14 7.39 -13.33 15.64
CA VAL A 14 6.41 -12.57 14.87
C VAL A 14 7.09 -11.22 14.66
N ASN A 15 7.42 -10.87 13.41
CA ASN A 15 8.12 -9.63 13.07
C ASN A 15 7.33 -8.35 13.47
N THR A 16 6.14 -8.47 14.07
CA THR A 16 5.36 -7.38 14.69
C THR A 16 6.09 -6.64 15.81
N SER A 17 7.19 -7.19 16.33
CA SER A 17 7.83 -6.79 17.58
C SER A 17 8.65 -5.48 17.54
N ARG A 18 8.37 -4.51 16.67
CA ARG A 18 9.05 -3.20 16.70
C ARG A 18 8.14 -1.98 16.59
N GLY A 19 6.82 -2.15 16.55
CA GLY A 19 5.90 -1.00 16.51
C GLY A 19 5.86 -0.21 15.21
N HIS A 20 6.58 -0.65 14.19
CA HIS A 20 6.65 0.06 12.91
C HIS A 20 5.83 -0.59 11.81
N TYR A 21 4.82 -1.39 12.17
CA TYR A 21 3.86 -1.95 11.23
C TYR A 21 2.59 -1.11 11.26
N PHE A 22 2.17 -0.66 10.09
CA PHE A 22 1.04 0.24 9.95
C PHE A 22 0.01 -0.31 8.97
N ILE A 23 -1.23 0.09 9.19
CA ILE A 23 -2.37 -0.17 8.32
C ILE A 23 -2.99 1.19 8.00
N GLY A 24 -3.34 1.40 6.75
CA GLY A 24 -4.05 2.62 6.34
C GLY A 24 -5.00 2.38 5.19
N GLN A 25 -6.07 3.15 5.11
CA GLN A 25 -7.03 3.09 4.01
C GLN A 25 -7.29 4.46 3.39
N THR A 26 -7.69 4.49 2.13
CA THR A 26 -8.25 5.68 1.50
C THR A 26 -9.67 5.93 1.99
N ASP A 27 -10.18 7.15 1.78
CA ASP A 27 -11.63 7.35 1.67
C ASP A 27 -12.21 6.59 0.46
N ALA A 28 -13.53 6.66 0.29
CA ALA A 28 -14.19 6.12 -0.90
C ALA A 28 -13.65 6.80 -2.16
N LEU A 29 -13.12 5.98 -3.07
CA LEU A 29 -12.65 6.40 -4.38
C LEU A 29 -13.79 6.28 -5.38
N ILE A 30 -14.18 7.41 -5.96
CA ILE A 30 -15.31 7.48 -6.90
C ILE A 30 -14.79 7.78 -8.31
N MET A 31 -15.21 6.96 -9.26
CA MET A 31 -14.96 7.16 -10.69
C MET A 31 -16.32 7.14 -11.38
N GLU A 32 -16.71 8.22 -12.08
CA GLU A 32 -18.03 8.28 -12.72
C GLU A 32 -17.98 9.06 -14.03
N GLY A 33 -18.46 8.44 -15.10
CA GLY A 33 -18.39 9.02 -16.44
C GLY A 33 -17.18 8.54 -17.24
N GLN A 34 -17.00 9.10 -18.43
CA GLN A 34 -16.00 8.59 -19.38
C GLN A 34 -14.58 8.93 -18.93
N LYS A 35 -13.70 7.92 -18.97
CA LYS A 35 -12.26 8.04 -18.73
C LYS A 35 -11.90 8.60 -17.34
N GLN A 36 -12.74 8.37 -16.35
CA GLN A 36 -12.47 8.77 -14.97
C GLN A 36 -11.76 7.65 -14.20
N ASN A 37 -10.61 7.98 -13.64
CA ASN A 37 -9.76 7.08 -12.89
C ASN A 37 -9.65 7.55 -11.45
N ALA A 38 -9.03 6.73 -10.62
CA ALA A 38 -8.71 7.06 -9.24
C ALA A 38 -7.37 6.43 -8.87
N TRP A 39 -6.76 6.88 -7.78
CA TRP A 39 -5.57 6.24 -7.24
C TRP A 39 -5.48 6.41 -5.74
N GLY A 40 -4.77 5.49 -5.10
CA GLY A 40 -4.28 5.61 -3.73
C GLY A 40 -2.81 5.21 -3.70
N GLY A 41 -1.98 5.93 -2.95
CA GLY A 41 -0.54 5.70 -2.94
C GLY A 41 0.13 6.05 -1.61
N LEU A 42 1.22 5.36 -1.33
CA LEU A 42 2.10 5.67 -0.21
C LEU A 42 3.29 6.47 -0.72
N TYR A 43 3.52 7.61 -0.08
CA TYR A 43 4.60 8.53 -0.39
C TYR A 43 5.53 8.61 0.79
N ASN A 44 6.78 8.22 0.57
CA ASN A 44 7.84 8.32 1.57
C ASN A 44 8.51 9.69 1.42
N PRO A 45 8.35 10.64 2.37
CA PRO A 45 9.02 11.94 2.29
C PRO A 45 10.54 11.80 2.16
N ALA A 46 11.21 12.73 1.49
CA ALA A 46 12.66 12.67 1.24
C ALA A 46 13.47 12.74 2.55
N GLU A 47 12.93 13.43 3.52
CA GLU A 47 13.49 13.69 4.84
C GLU A 47 13.08 12.64 5.90
N SER A 48 12.35 11.58 5.50
CA SER A 48 11.77 10.63 6.46
C SER A 48 12.80 9.81 7.23
N GLY A 49 14.00 9.61 6.67
CA GLY A 49 15.06 8.78 7.24
C GLY A 49 14.71 7.29 7.37
N ILE A 50 13.64 6.83 6.71
CA ILE A 50 13.15 5.46 6.79
C ILE A 50 13.02 4.82 5.40
N ALA A 51 13.15 3.51 5.34
CA ALA A 51 12.71 2.69 4.24
C ALA A 51 11.29 2.17 4.54
N VAL A 52 10.43 2.15 3.53
CA VAL A 52 9.06 1.66 3.65
C VAL A 52 8.96 0.34 2.92
N VAL A 53 8.61 -0.75 3.61
CA VAL A 53 8.45 -2.07 3.02
C VAL A 53 6.98 -2.41 2.91
N ILE A 54 6.47 -2.49 1.69
CA ILE A 54 5.07 -2.86 1.44
C ILE A 54 4.86 -4.33 1.77
N ASP A 55 3.93 -4.63 2.69
CA ASP A 55 3.54 -6.00 3.03
C ASP A 55 2.41 -6.50 2.12
N THR A 56 1.33 -5.73 2.04
CA THR A 56 0.22 -6.01 1.13
C THR A 56 -0.52 -4.72 0.80
N PHE A 57 -1.31 -4.78 -0.26
CA PHE A 57 -2.42 -3.86 -0.44
C PHE A 57 -3.68 -4.63 -0.79
N THR A 58 -4.83 -4.02 -0.56
CA THR A 58 -6.15 -4.55 -0.87
C THR A 58 -6.92 -3.51 -1.65
N VAL A 59 -7.68 -3.95 -2.64
CA VAL A 59 -8.59 -3.11 -3.44
C VAL A 59 -9.97 -3.74 -3.39
N SER A 60 -10.90 -3.05 -2.75
CA SER A 60 -12.31 -3.45 -2.72
C SER A 60 -13.07 -2.75 -3.83
N ASN A 61 -13.84 -3.50 -4.61
CA ASN A 61 -14.75 -3.00 -5.63
C ASN A 61 -16.18 -3.12 -5.11
N PHE A 62 -16.82 -1.98 -4.84
CA PHE A 62 -18.21 -1.91 -4.36
C PHE A 62 -19.21 -1.68 -5.50
N SER A 63 -18.75 -1.67 -6.75
CA SER A 63 -19.57 -1.43 -7.92
C SER A 63 -20.04 -2.72 -8.59
N SER A 64 -21.06 -2.58 -9.44
CA SER A 64 -21.61 -3.67 -10.26
C SER A 64 -20.77 -3.99 -11.50
N GLN A 65 -19.68 -3.25 -11.74
CA GLN A 65 -18.79 -3.40 -12.89
C GLN A 65 -17.38 -3.78 -12.43
N PHE A 66 -16.64 -4.48 -13.27
CA PHE A 66 -15.21 -4.70 -13.00
C PHE A 66 -14.43 -3.42 -13.31
N PHE A 67 -13.25 -3.28 -12.72
CA PHE A 67 -12.26 -2.29 -13.15
C PHE A 67 -10.85 -2.88 -13.13
N ASN A 68 -9.91 -2.21 -13.79
CA ASN A 68 -8.51 -2.63 -13.79
C ASN A 68 -7.75 -1.90 -12.69
N VAL A 69 -6.83 -2.62 -12.04
CA VAL A 69 -5.89 -2.12 -11.05
C VAL A 69 -4.49 -2.23 -11.61
N GLU A 70 -3.71 -1.16 -11.45
CA GLU A 70 -2.30 -1.11 -11.80
C GLU A 70 -1.48 -0.77 -10.56
N MET A 71 -0.31 -1.38 -10.40
CA MET A 71 0.66 -1.00 -9.37
C MET A 71 1.84 -0.31 -10.03
N TRP A 72 2.09 0.92 -9.60
CA TRP A 72 3.14 1.78 -10.12
C TRP A 72 4.17 2.07 -9.04
N VAL A 73 5.46 1.95 -9.37
CA VAL A 73 6.58 2.33 -8.50
C VAL A 73 7.16 3.65 -8.98
N ASN A 74 7.32 4.60 -8.06
CA ASN A 74 7.76 5.98 -8.30
C ASN A 74 7.04 6.71 -9.46
N PRO A 75 5.72 6.59 -9.64
CA PRO A 75 5.02 7.38 -10.64
C PRO A 75 4.92 8.84 -10.19
N LYS A 76 4.90 9.75 -11.17
CA LYS A 76 4.29 11.06 -10.98
C LYS A 76 2.79 10.93 -11.21
N LEU A 77 2.02 11.06 -10.14
CA LEU A 77 0.56 11.08 -10.20
C LEU A 77 0.06 12.51 -10.28
N THR A 78 -1.00 12.66 -11.07
CA THR A 78 -1.73 13.90 -11.32
C THR A 78 -3.01 13.95 -10.48
N GLY A 79 -3.57 15.15 -10.35
CA GLY A 79 -4.63 15.43 -9.38
C GLY A 79 -4.05 15.86 -8.03
N LYS A 80 -4.72 16.80 -7.36
CA LYS A 80 -4.34 17.21 -6.01
C LYS A 80 -4.70 16.08 -5.06
N GLY A 81 -3.72 15.26 -4.69
CA GLY A 81 -3.91 14.17 -3.75
C GLY A 81 -4.40 14.68 -2.39
N THR A 82 -5.40 14.01 -1.82
CA THR A 82 -5.85 14.21 -0.46
C THR A 82 -5.12 13.23 0.45
N THR A 83 -4.59 13.70 1.58
CA THR A 83 -3.99 12.83 2.59
C THR A 83 -5.08 12.14 3.39
N SER A 84 -5.01 10.81 3.51
CA SER A 84 -5.94 10.05 4.34
C SER A 84 -5.69 10.33 5.82
N SER A 85 -6.76 10.34 6.61
CA SER A 85 -6.70 10.36 8.07
C SER A 85 -6.83 8.96 8.70
N PHE A 86 -7.12 7.93 7.89
CA PHE A 86 -7.29 6.56 8.36
C PHE A 86 -5.98 5.79 8.30
N LEU A 87 -5.04 6.14 9.18
CA LEU A 87 -3.80 5.40 9.39
C LEU A 87 -3.68 5.03 10.86
N HIS A 88 -3.20 3.82 11.16
CA HIS A 88 -3.03 3.36 12.53
C HIS A 88 -1.87 2.37 12.65
N PRO A 89 -1.07 2.41 13.73
CA PRO A 89 -0.13 1.33 14.03
C PRO A 89 -0.89 0.04 14.34
N ALA A 90 -0.38 -1.08 13.85
CA ALA A 90 -0.98 -2.39 14.09
C ALA A 90 -0.67 -2.94 15.50
N ASP A 91 0.41 -2.46 16.14
CA ASP A 91 0.77 -2.84 17.49
C ASP A 91 0.19 -1.84 18.52
N LEU A 92 -0.90 -2.24 19.16
CA LEU A 92 -1.60 -1.45 20.17
C LEU A 92 -1.01 -1.60 21.58
N SER A 93 0.02 -2.44 21.77
CA SER A 93 0.65 -2.63 23.08
C SER A 93 1.61 -1.49 23.45
N LEU A 94 1.93 -0.62 22.51
CA LEU A 94 2.86 0.50 22.68
C LEU A 94 2.17 1.75 23.20
N ASN A 95 2.87 2.49 24.07
CA ASN A 95 2.40 3.76 24.60
C ASN A 95 3.58 4.75 24.72
N PRO A 96 3.57 5.89 24.02
CA PRO A 96 2.52 6.34 23.08
C PRO A 96 2.47 5.46 21.81
N LEU A 97 1.32 5.47 21.14
CA LEU A 97 1.19 4.82 19.84
C LEU A 97 2.08 5.53 18.79
N PRO A 98 2.90 4.79 18.04
CA PRO A 98 3.74 5.37 17.02
C PRO A 98 2.90 5.95 15.89
N GLN A 99 3.38 7.07 15.33
CA GLN A 99 2.78 7.71 14.16
C GLN A 99 3.56 7.31 12.90
N PRO A 100 2.88 7.01 11.77
CA PRO A 100 3.55 6.71 10.52
C PRO A 100 4.28 7.94 9.98
N ARG A 101 5.47 7.75 9.40
CA ARG A 101 6.19 8.82 8.66
C ARG A 101 5.78 8.89 7.20
N VAL A 102 5.18 7.83 6.67
CA VAL A 102 4.65 7.78 5.31
C VAL A 102 3.32 8.52 5.20
N ASN A 103 3.10 9.16 4.04
CA ASN A 103 1.82 9.75 3.70
C ASN A 103 1.02 8.82 2.80
N LEU A 104 -0.16 8.39 3.25
CA LEU A 104 -1.16 7.77 2.38
C LEU A 104 -1.99 8.88 1.73
N GLN A 105 -1.87 9.02 0.41
CA GLN A 105 -2.65 9.97 -0.37
C GLN A 105 -3.53 9.28 -1.38
N TYR A 106 -4.59 9.96 -1.81
CA TYR A 106 -5.50 9.44 -2.82
C TYR A 106 -6.16 10.55 -3.64
N ALA A 107 -6.65 10.19 -4.82
CA ALA A 107 -7.48 11.07 -5.64
C ALA A 107 -8.57 10.27 -6.39
N SER A 108 -9.66 10.95 -6.69
CA SER A 108 -10.82 10.43 -7.43
C SER A 108 -11.12 11.33 -8.61
N GLN A 109 -11.90 10.84 -9.58
CA GLN A 109 -12.37 11.62 -10.73
C GLN A 109 -11.23 12.32 -11.51
N ILE A 110 -10.15 11.58 -11.77
CA ILE A 110 -9.00 12.09 -12.55
C ILE A 110 -9.02 11.51 -13.97
N THR A 111 -8.54 12.28 -14.96
CA THR A 111 -8.56 11.84 -16.37
C THR A 111 -7.17 11.46 -16.88
N GLU A 112 -6.15 11.90 -16.17
CA GLU A 112 -4.75 11.76 -16.52
C GLU A 112 -4.19 10.38 -16.13
N ASN A 113 -3.09 10.00 -16.77
CA ASN A 113 -2.39 8.75 -16.50
C ASN A 113 -1.15 8.98 -15.63
N PRO A 114 -0.66 7.95 -14.90
CA PRO A 114 0.64 8.00 -14.27
C PRO A 114 1.74 8.33 -15.30
N ILE A 115 2.66 9.23 -14.94
CA ILE A 115 3.79 9.63 -15.79
C ILE A 115 5.10 9.22 -15.13
N GLY A 116 6.01 8.62 -15.91
CA GLY A 116 7.24 8.06 -15.35
C GLY A 116 6.98 6.86 -14.45
N GLY A 117 7.96 6.49 -13.64
CA GLY A 117 7.90 5.29 -12.82
C GLY A 117 7.83 4.00 -13.66
N VAL A 118 7.48 2.90 -13.01
CA VAL A 118 7.32 1.57 -13.64
C VAL A 118 6.02 0.94 -13.17
N ASN A 119 5.16 0.54 -14.12
CA ASN A 119 4.03 -0.35 -13.83
C ASN A 119 4.54 -1.78 -13.69
N VAL A 120 4.40 -2.35 -12.49
CA VAL A 120 4.93 -3.68 -12.15
C VAL A 120 3.84 -4.75 -12.06
N MET A 121 2.56 -4.37 -12.11
CA MET A 121 1.45 -5.31 -11.98
C MET A 121 0.15 -4.73 -12.51
N ASN A 122 -0.59 -5.55 -13.27
CA ASN A 122 -1.98 -5.29 -13.65
C ASN A 122 -2.90 -6.41 -13.17
N ARG A 123 -4.09 -6.07 -12.65
CA ARG A 123 -5.12 -7.01 -12.20
C ARG A 123 -6.51 -6.51 -12.56
N ILE A 124 -7.44 -7.44 -12.81
CA ILE A 124 -8.88 -7.13 -12.92
C ILE A 124 -9.49 -7.37 -11.55
N VAL A 125 -10.30 -6.43 -11.04
CA VAL A 125 -11.07 -6.61 -9.81
C VAL A 125 -12.54 -6.79 -10.18
N PRO A 126 -13.11 -8.00 -9.99
CA PRO A 126 -14.51 -8.28 -10.30
C PRO A 126 -15.49 -7.38 -9.52
N PRO A 127 -16.75 -7.23 -9.99
CA PRO A 127 -17.80 -6.56 -9.23
C PRO A 127 -17.97 -7.12 -7.82
N ASN A 128 -18.31 -6.27 -6.86
CA ASN A 128 -18.62 -6.65 -5.47
C ASN A 128 -17.61 -7.62 -4.84
N SER A 129 -16.33 -7.39 -5.11
CA SER A 129 -15.24 -8.28 -4.69
C SER A 129 -14.10 -7.48 -4.07
N THR A 130 -13.19 -8.20 -3.41
CA THR A 130 -11.97 -7.61 -2.87
C THR A 130 -10.78 -8.38 -3.37
N PHE A 131 -9.86 -7.69 -4.04
CA PHE A 131 -8.57 -8.20 -4.42
C PHE A 131 -7.55 -7.88 -3.33
N MET A 132 -6.77 -8.87 -2.89
CA MET A 132 -5.67 -8.69 -1.96
C MET A 132 -4.38 -9.14 -2.63
N SER A 133 -3.32 -8.34 -2.54
CA SER A 133 -2.02 -8.71 -3.08
C SER A 133 -1.39 -9.82 -2.25
N ASP A 134 -0.56 -10.65 -2.88
CA ASP A 134 0.19 -11.68 -2.18
C ASP A 134 1.05 -11.06 -1.07
N SER A 135 1.00 -11.65 0.13
CA SER A 135 1.88 -11.29 1.23
C SER A 135 3.18 -12.11 1.10
N GLY A 136 4.32 -11.44 0.90
CA GLY A 136 5.62 -12.09 0.75
C GLY A 136 6.67 -11.49 1.68
N LYS A 137 7.63 -12.30 2.13
CA LYS A 137 8.78 -11.84 2.94
C LYS A 137 9.76 -10.93 2.17
N SER A 138 9.52 -10.72 0.88
CA SER A 138 10.27 -9.83 -0.02
C SER A 138 9.28 -8.86 -0.67
N GLY A 139 8.89 -7.84 0.09
CA GLY A 139 8.02 -6.75 -0.39
C GLY A 139 8.77 -5.78 -1.30
N ILE A 140 8.04 -4.80 -1.84
CA ILE A 140 8.63 -3.64 -2.50
C ILE A 140 9.11 -2.67 -1.42
N THR A 141 10.40 -2.33 -1.43
CA THR A 141 10.99 -1.34 -0.53
C THR A 141 11.09 0.02 -1.22
N ILE A 142 10.54 1.05 -0.59
CA ILE A 142 10.49 2.42 -1.07
C ILE A 142 11.43 3.27 -0.20
N PRO A 143 12.53 3.81 -0.77
CA PRO A 143 13.44 4.67 -0.03
C PRO A 143 12.82 6.06 0.21
N PRO A 144 13.45 6.92 1.04
CA PRO A 144 13.06 8.32 1.17
C PRO A 144 12.96 9.00 -0.19
N GLY A 145 11.88 9.75 -0.41
CA GLY A 145 11.56 10.41 -1.67
C GLY A 145 10.88 9.50 -2.70
N GLY A 146 10.77 8.20 -2.44
CA GLY A 146 10.08 7.25 -3.31
C GLY A 146 8.58 7.17 -3.03
N SER A 147 7.86 6.49 -3.94
CA SER A 147 6.43 6.23 -3.79
C SER A 147 5.99 4.92 -4.45
N VAL A 148 4.82 4.45 -4.04
CA VAL A 148 4.06 3.43 -4.73
C VAL A 148 2.61 3.88 -4.88
N ALA A 149 1.99 3.54 -6.00
CA ALA A 149 0.60 3.87 -6.25
C ALA A 149 -0.17 2.66 -6.78
N ILE A 150 -1.40 2.54 -6.32
CA ILE A 150 -2.41 1.65 -6.87
C ILE A 150 -3.37 2.53 -7.67
N PHE A 151 -3.33 2.38 -9.00
CA PHE A 151 -4.10 3.14 -9.96
C PHE A 151 -5.30 2.33 -10.44
N LEU A 152 -6.49 2.93 -10.42
CA LEU A 152 -7.75 2.30 -10.76
C LEU A 152 -8.23 2.86 -12.11
N ARG A 153 -8.45 1.97 -13.08
CA ARG A 153 -8.95 2.34 -14.41
C ARG A 153 -10.40 1.91 -14.60
N SER A 154 -11.29 2.88 -14.81
CA SER A 154 -12.65 2.61 -15.26
C SER A 154 -12.63 2.11 -16.72
N PRO A 155 -13.20 0.94 -17.04
CA PRO A 155 -13.32 0.48 -18.43
C PRO A 155 -14.42 1.18 -19.23
N GLY A 156 -15.36 1.86 -18.57
CA GLY A 156 -16.52 2.48 -19.21
C GLY A 156 -17.18 3.55 -18.35
N PRO A 157 -18.27 4.18 -18.82
CA PRO A 157 -18.84 5.41 -18.25
C PRO A 157 -19.68 5.19 -16.98
N PHE A 158 -19.59 4.03 -16.35
CA PHE A 158 -20.37 3.70 -15.16
C PHE A 158 -19.83 4.41 -13.91
N LYS A 159 -20.61 4.33 -12.83
CA LYS A 159 -20.14 4.70 -11.50
C LYS A 159 -19.42 3.52 -10.85
N TYR A 160 -18.19 3.74 -10.43
CA TYR A 160 -17.38 2.81 -9.66
C TYR A 160 -17.11 3.40 -8.29
N GLU A 161 -17.18 2.56 -7.27
CA GLU A 161 -16.77 2.88 -5.91
C GLU A 161 -15.73 1.86 -5.46
N SER A 162 -14.63 2.34 -4.90
CA SER A 162 -13.56 1.49 -4.40
C SER A 162 -12.95 2.04 -3.12
N ARG A 163 -12.25 1.19 -2.38
CA ARG A 163 -11.33 1.59 -1.31
C ARG A 163 -10.03 0.82 -1.47
N ILE A 164 -8.92 1.49 -1.18
CA ILE A 164 -7.59 0.88 -1.17
C ILE A 164 -7.09 0.86 0.26
N VAL A 165 -6.61 -0.31 0.71
CA VAL A 165 -5.95 -0.49 2.01
C VAL A 165 -4.51 -0.88 1.77
N PHE A 166 -3.58 -0.28 2.51
CA PHE A 166 -2.18 -0.67 2.54
C PHE A 166 -1.80 -1.20 3.91
N ARG A 167 -0.87 -2.16 3.92
CA ARG A 167 -0.10 -2.52 5.12
C ARG A 167 1.38 -2.45 4.80
N TRP A 168 2.17 -1.84 5.68
CA TRP A 168 3.60 -1.63 5.45
C TRP A 168 4.38 -1.61 6.75
N TRP A 169 5.68 -1.84 6.61
CA TRP A 169 6.67 -1.63 7.67
C TRP A 169 7.46 -0.35 7.40
N GLU A 170 7.85 0.34 8.46
CA GLU A 170 8.82 1.44 8.42
C GLU A 170 10.11 1.02 9.14
N ASP A 171 11.20 0.90 8.40
CA ASP A 171 12.50 0.55 8.97
C ASP A 171 13.44 1.76 8.90
N ALA A 172 14.13 2.05 9.99
CA ALA A 172 15.19 3.06 9.97
C ALA A 172 16.27 2.65 8.96
N ILE A 173 16.73 3.60 8.15
CA ILE A 173 17.90 3.36 7.31
C ILE A 173 19.11 3.50 8.21
N GLU A 174 19.79 2.39 8.49
CA GLU A 174 21.12 2.45 9.09
C GLU A 174 22.04 3.14 8.08
N VAL A 175 22.39 4.39 8.37
CA VAL A 175 23.50 5.05 7.70
C VAL A 175 24.74 4.27 8.11
N GLY A 176 25.24 3.41 7.21
CA GLY A 176 26.47 2.68 7.44
C GLY A 176 27.55 3.66 7.91
N GLY A 177 28.08 3.42 9.11
CA GLY A 177 29.36 4.01 9.48
C GLY A 177 30.41 3.63 8.42
N PRO A 178 31.46 4.45 8.25
CA PRO A 178 32.46 4.23 7.21
C PRO A 178 33.02 2.80 7.32
N GLN A 179 32.93 2.06 6.22
CA GLN A 179 33.68 0.81 6.00
C GLN A 179 35.15 1.13 5.71
#